data_AF-A0A7S1N490-F1
#
_entry.id   AF-A0A7S1N490-F1
#
_cell.length_a   1.000
_cell.length_b   1.000
_cell.length_c   1.000
_cell.angle_alpha   90.00
_cell.angle_beta   90.00
_cell.angle_gamma   90.00
#
_symmetry.space_group_name_H-M   'P 1'
#
loop_
_entity.id
_entity.type
_entity.pdbx_description
1 polymer ?
#
loop_
_entity_poly.entity_id
_entity_poly.type
_entity_poly.pdbx_seq_one_letter_code
_entity_poly.pdbx_strand_id
1 'polypeptide(L)'
;YRGGRAGKVNDVFMELGVVRRTAAIERRYETFQTLLRFSKFYDQLQAGRDVEALMVARECNVLPDSESSLDRMVQYYQTLDELIKRNFAEFFVSCVQLLVRLLSSKAYAEEDERYFQEMLRCMLEFRSRSGMRLSADMLSQIMRTYSIIA
;
A
#
# COMPACT_ATOMS: atom_id res chain seq x y z
N TYR A 1 36.88 5.06 -45.60
CA TYR A 1 36.05 5.62 -44.51
C TYR A 1 34.58 5.21 -44.65
N ARG A 2 34.20 4.00 -44.23
CA ARG A 2 32.79 3.61 -44.00
C ARG A 2 32.78 2.54 -42.91
N GLY A 3 32.63 2.94 -41.64
CA GLY A 3 32.58 2.02 -40.50
C GLY A 3 31.87 2.58 -39.25
N GLY A 4 31.16 3.72 -39.36
CA GLY A 4 30.71 4.48 -38.18
C GLY A 4 29.26 4.27 -37.72
N ARG A 5 28.45 3.42 -38.36
CA ARG A 5 27.02 3.25 -38.00
C ARG A 5 26.67 1.94 -37.29
N ALA A 6 27.46 0.89 -37.41
CA ALA A 6 27.15 -0.40 -36.77
C ALA A 6 27.53 -0.45 -35.27
N GLY A 7 28.63 0.21 -34.87
CA GLY A 7 29.07 0.28 -33.46
C GLY A 7 28.09 1.01 -32.56
N LYS A 8 27.61 2.19 -33.00
CA LYS A 8 26.64 3.00 -32.22
C LYS A 8 25.32 2.29 -31.96
N VAL A 9 24.90 1.38 -32.85
CA VAL A 9 23.65 0.64 -32.67
C VAL A 9 23.83 -0.44 -31.61
N ASN A 10 24.92 -1.22 -31.66
CA ASN A 10 25.22 -2.22 -30.64
C ASN A 10 25.44 -1.62 -29.24
N ASP A 11 26.09 -0.46 -29.15
CA ASP A 11 26.28 0.23 -27.87
C ASP A 11 24.94 0.68 -27.26
N VAL A 12 24.03 1.23 -28.08
CA VAL A 12 22.68 1.61 -27.64
C VAL A 12 21.84 0.40 -27.23
N PHE A 13 21.94 -0.73 -27.95
CA PHE A 13 21.25 -1.96 -27.56
C PHE A 13 21.81 -2.58 -26.27
N MET A 14 23.11 -2.49 -26.03
CA MET A 14 23.73 -2.91 -24.77
C MET A 14 23.33 -1.99 -23.60
N GLU A 15 23.37 -0.67 -23.78
CA GLU A 15 22.92 0.29 -22.77
C GLU A 15 21.44 0.11 -22.43
N LEU A 16 20.56 -0.01 -23.43
CA LEU A 16 19.14 -0.31 -23.21
C LEU A 16 18.92 -1.67 -22.52
N GLY A 17 19.76 -2.66 -22.83
CA GLY A 17 19.75 -3.97 -22.18
C GLY A 17 20.17 -3.92 -20.71
N VAL A 18 21.17 -3.10 -20.37
CA VAL A 18 21.63 -2.89 -18.99
C VAL A 18 20.59 -2.09 -18.19
N VAL A 19 20.06 -1.00 -18.74
CA VAL A 19 19.03 -0.16 -18.10
C VAL A 19 17.75 -0.95 -17.82
N ARG A 20 17.33 -1.83 -18.74
CA ARG A 20 16.17 -2.70 -18.49
C ARG A 20 16.42 -3.74 -17.40
N ARG A 21 17.64 -4.25 -17.28
CA ARG A 21 18.02 -5.20 -16.22
C ARG A 21 18.08 -4.52 -14.86
N THR A 22 18.63 -3.31 -14.76
CA THR A 22 18.67 -2.56 -13.50
C THR A 22 17.26 -2.20 -13.03
N ALA A 23 16.40 -1.68 -13.92
CA ALA A 23 15.01 -1.37 -13.57
C ALA A 23 14.20 -2.60 -13.12
N ALA A 24 14.45 -3.77 -13.72
CA ALA A 24 13.80 -5.01 -13.29
C ALA A 24 14.28 -5.50 -11.91
N ILE A 25 15.56 -5.29 -11.59
CA ILE A 25 16.12 -5.61 -10.27
C ILE A 25 15.56 -4.65 -9.22
N GLU A 26 15.52 -3.34 -9.51
CA GLU A 26 14.94 -2.32 -8.65
C GLU A 26 13.48 -2.63 -8.32
N ARG A 27 12.65 -2.94 -9.34
CA ARG A 27 11.24 -3.29 -9.12
C ARG A 27 11.05 -4.54 -8.25
N ARG A 28 11.92 -5.55 -8.40
CA ARG A 28 11.90 -6.76 -7.55
C ARG A 28 12.30 -6.43 -6.11
N TYR A 29 13.30 -5.57 -5.95
CA TYR A 29 13.75 -5.12 -4.64
C TYR A 29 12.65 -4.32 -3.91
N GLU A 30 11.99 -3.39 -4.61
CA GLU A 30 10.82 -2.66 -4.09
C GLU A 30 9.69 -3.61 -3.68
N THR A 31 9.38 -4.59 -4.52
CA THR A 31 8.37 -5.62 -4.21
C THR A 31 8.72 -6.40 -2.94
N PHE A 32 9.97 -6.85 -2.85
CA PHE A 32 10.47 -7.55 -1.67
C PHE A 32 10.39 -6.66 -0.42
N GLN A 33 10.81 -5.40 -0.49
CA GLN A 33 10.73 -4.47 0.64
C GLN A 33 9.30 -4.23 1.10
N THR A 34 8.36 -4.06 0.17
CA THR A 34 6.94 -3.86 0.51
C THR A 34 6.36 -5.09 1.21
N LEU A 35 6.64 -6.30 0.69
CA LEU A 35 6.19 -7.54 1.33
C LEU A 35 6.82 -7.75 2.71
N LEU A 36 8.09 -7.37 2.89
CA LEU A 36 8.75 -7.40 4.20
C LEU A 36 8.09 -6.43 5.19
N ARG A 37 7.67 -5.25 4.73
CA ARG A 37 6.92 -4.30 5.57
C ARG A 37 5.53 -4.83 5.93
N PHE A 38 4.85 -5.54 5.03
CA PHE A 38 3.61 -6.24 5.37
C PHE A 38 3.82 -7.27 6.47
N SER A 39 4.89 -8.07 6.39
CA SER A 39 5.24 -9.01 7.46
C SER A 39 5.46 -8.30 8.80
N LYS A 40 6.28 -7.23 8.81
CA LYS A 40 6.55 -6.44 10.01
C LYS A 40 5.27 -5.84 10.60
N PHE A 41 4.35 -5.39 9.76
CA PHE A 41 3.05 -4.88 10.19
C PHE A 41 2.25 -5.95 10.94
N TYR A 42 2.17 -7.17 10.39
CA TYR A 42 1.48 -8.27 11.04
C TYR A 42 2.14 -8.69 12.36
N ASP A 43 3.47 -8.66 12.44
CA ASP A 43 4.20 -8.92 13.69
C ASP A 43 3.82 -7.92 14.79
N GLN A 44 3.66 -6.63 14.44
CA GLN A 44 3.21 -5.61 15.39
C GLN A 44 1.76 -5.82 15.82
N LEU A 45 0.87 -6.11 14.87
CA LEU A 45 -0.54 -6.40 15.15
C LEU A 45 -0.71 -7.60 16.08
N GLN A 46 0.01 -8.69 15.83
CA GLN A 46 -0.05 -9.90 16.66
C GLN A 46 0.47 -9.65 18.08
N ALA A 47 1.44 -8.74 18.23
CA ALA A 47 1.96 -8.33 19.52
C ALA A 47 1.05 -7.32 20.27
N GLY A 48 -0.09 -6.92 19.69
CA GLY A 48 -0.99 -5.91 20.27
C GLY A 48 -0.44 -4.49 20.27
N ARG A 49 0.60 -4.23 19.47
CA ARG A 49 1.26 -2.92 19.35
C ARG A 49 0.62 -2.12 18.22
N ASP A 50 -0.57 -1.62 18.49
CA ASP A 50 -1.45 -1.01 17.49
C ASP A 50 -0.88 0.28 16.88
N VAL A 51 -0.23 1.13 17.68
CA VAL A 51 0.39 2.38 17.20
C VAL A 51 1.59 2.07 16.29
N GLU A 52 2.45 1.15 16.69
CA GLU A 52 3.60 0.70 15.90
C GLU A 52 3.16 0.01 14.61
N ALA A 53 2.07 -0.78 14.67
CA ALA A 53 1.47 -1.35 13.47
C ALA A 53 1.01 -0.25 12.51
N LEU A 54 0.34 0.80 13.00
CA LEU A 54 -0.09 1.91 12.16
C LEU A 54 1.10 2.65 11.54
N MET A 55 2.18 2.88 12.29
CA MET A 55 3.41 3.48 11.77
C MET A 55 4.01 2.65 10.63
N VAL A 56 4.12 1.33 10.80
CA VAL A 56 4.63 0.44 9.74
C VAL A 56 3.70 0.42 8.53
N ALA A 57 2.38 0.47 8.73
CA ALA A 57 1.41 0.53 7.64
C ALA A 57 1.60 1.82 6.81
N ARG A 58 1.89 2.96 7.46
CA ARG A 58 2.20 4.22 6.76
C ARG A 58 3.51 4.14 5.98
N GLU A 59 4.55 3.51 6.54
CA GLU A 59 5.83 3.29 5.85
C GLU A 59 5.70 2.41 4.60
N CYS A 60 4.62 1.62 4.49
CA CYS A 60 4.36 0.84 3.28
C CYS A 60 4.06 1.76 2.08
N ASN A 61 3.58 3.00 2.28
CA ASN A 61 3.25 3.98 1.22
C ASN A 61 2.32 3.43 0.12
N VAL A 62 1.42 2.52 0.49
CA VAL A 62 0.45 1.89 -0.42
C VAL A 62 -1.00 2.23 -0.08
N LEU A 63 -1.22 3.04 0.97
CA LEU A 63 -2.54 3.48 1.43
C LEU A 63 -2.61 5.01 1.39
N PRO A 64 -3.78 5.58 1.06
CA PRO A 64 -4.00 7.00 1.24
C PRO A 64 -4.12 7.33 2.73
N ASP A 65 -3.54 8.46 3.13
CA ASP A 65 -3.64 8.99 4.50
C ASP A 65 -4.42 10.32 4.57
N SER A 66 -4.78 10.87 3.41
CA SER A 66 -5.52 12.12 3.27
C SER A 66 -6.20 12.20 1.90
N GLU A 67 -7.16 13.12 1.75
CA GLU A 67 -7.90 13.30 0.50
C GLU A 67 -6.96 13.68 -0.67
N SER A 68 -5.95 14.52 -0.40
CA SER A 68 -4.96 14.93 -1.40
C SER A 68 -4.11 13.76 -1.94
N SER A 69 -3.95 12.70 -1.16
CA SER A 69 -3.17 11.52 -1.55
C SER A 69 -3.98 10.51 -2.36
N LEU A 70 -5.31 10.61 -2.36
CA LEU A 70 -6.23 9.57 -2.81
C LEU A 70 -6.05 9.21 -4.28
N ASP A 71 -6.12 10.20 -5.16
CA ASP A 71 -6.01 9.99 -6.61
C ASP A 71 -4.67 9.39 -7.01
N ARG A 72 -3.59 9.89 -6.40
CA ARG A 72 -2.23 9.38 -6.60
C ARG A 72 -2.12 7.92 -6.16
N MET A 73 -2.70 7.57 -5.00
CA MET A 73 -2.66 6.20 -4.50
C MET A 73 -3.49 5.25 -5.35
N VAL A 74 -4.66 5.67 -5.85
CA VAL A 74 -5.48 4.88 -6.78
C VAL A 74 -4.69 4.56 -8.05
N GLN A 75 -4.00 5.54 -8.63
CA GLN A 75 -3.15 5.33 -9.80
C GLN A 75 -1.96 4.42 -9.48
N TYR A 76 -1.29 4.65 -8.35
CA TYR A 76 -0.16 3.82 -7.91
C TYR A 76 -0.57 2.36 -7.69
N TYR A 77 -1.75 2.11 -7.12
CA TYR A 77 -2.27 0.76 -6.94
C TYR A 77 -2.35 -0.01 -8.27
N GLN A 78 -2.71 0.64 -9.38
CA GLN A 78 -2.76 -0.02 -10.68
C GLN A 78 -1.39 -0.49 -11.17
N THR A 79 -0.32 0.21 -10.79
CA THR A 79 1.06 -0.08 -11.21
C THR A 79 1.79 -1.07 -10.31
N LEU A 80 1.23 -1.37 -9.13
CA LEU A 80 1.79 -2.35 -8.18
C LEU A 80 1.98 -3.72 -8.82
N ASP A 81 3.01 -4.43 -8.36
CA ASP A 81 3.25 -5.82 -8.71
C ASP A 81 2.08 -6.72 -8.27
N GLU A 82 1.76 -7.73 -9.06
CA GLU A 82 0.65 -8.64 -8.78
C GLU A 82 0.83 -9.41 -7.47
N LEU A 83 2.08 -9.68 -7.05
CA LEU A 83 2.36 -10.29 -5.75
C LEU A 83 1.97 -9.35 -4.59
N ILE A 84 2.21 -8.05 -4.74
CA ILE A 84 1.78 -7.06 -3.75
C ILE A 84 0.25 -7.04 -3.72
N LYS A 85 -0.40 -6.91 -4.89
CA LYS A 85 -1.87 -6.84 -4.97
C LYS A 85 -2.57 -8.04 -4.35
N ARG A 86 -2.02 -9.26 -4.51
CA ARG A 86 -2.56 -10.49 -3.89
C ARG A 86 -2.56 -10.44 -2.37
N ASN A 87 -1.53 -9.86 -1.76
CA ASN A 87 -1.41 -9.72 -0.31
C ASN A 87 -2.06 -8.42 0.21
N PHE A 88 -2.26 -7.44 -0.67
CA PHE A 88 -2.74 -6.11 -0.32
C PHE A 88 -4.16 -6.12 0.24
N ALA A 89 -5.04 -7.00 -0.23
CA ALA A 89 -6.42 -7.07 0.26
C ALA A 89 -6.50 -7.40 1.76
N GLU A 90 -5.74 -8.38 2.22
CA GLU A 90 -5.66 -8.76 3.64
C GLU A 90 -5.01 -7.64 4.47
N PHE A 91 -3.95 -7.04 3.93
CA PHE A 91 -3.27 -5.92 4.56
C PHE A 91 -4.21 -4.71 4.74
N PHE A 92 -4.96 -4.37 3.68
CA PHE A 92 -5.94 -3.29 3.69
C PHE A 92 -7.02 -3.50 4.75
N VAL A 93 -7.63 -4.68 4.78
CA VAL A 93 -8.68 -5.01 5.77
C VAL A 93 -8.12 -4.89 7.19
N SER A 94 -6.91 -5.41 7.42
CA SER A 94 -6.24 -5.34 8.71
C SER A 94 -5.97 -3.90 9.15
N CYS A 95 -5.59 -3.02 8.22
CA CYS A 95 -5.41 -1.59 8.49
C CYS A 95 -6.74 -0.90 8.83
N VAL A 96 -7.83 -1.21 8.12
CA VAL A 96 -9.17 -0.68 8.44
C VAL A 96 -9.60 -1.10 9.85
N GLN A 97 -9.39 -2.38 10.20
CA GLN A 97 -9.72 -2.88 11.53
C GLN A 97 -8.89 -2.24 12.64
N LEU A 98 -7.60 -2.04 12.37
CA LEU A 98 -6.70 -1.33 13.27
C LEU A 98 -7.21 0.10 13.53
N LEU A 99 -7.51 0.87 12.49
CA LEU A 99 -8.01 2.24 12.62
C LEU A 99 -9.31 2.30 13.43
N VAL A 100 -10.24 1.38 13.18
CA VAL A 100 -11.49 1.30 13.96
C VAL A 100 -11.23 0.95 15.42
N ARG A 101 -10.31 0.02 15.70
CA ARG A 101 -9.94 -0.31 17.09
C ARG A 101 -9.34 0.90 17.80
N LEU A 102 -8.48 1.64 17.12
CA LEU A 102 -7.87 2.88 17.62
C LEU A 102 -8.94 3.93 17.93
N LEU A 103 -9.87 4.17 17.00
CA LEU A 103 -11.01 5.09 17.17
C LEU A 103 -11.94 4.67 18.33
N SER A 104 -12.19 3.37 18.49
CA SER A 104 -13.06 2.84 19.55
C SER A 104 -12.43 2.91 20.94
N SER A 105 -11.10 2.95 21.03
CA SER A 105 -10.36 2.93 22.30
C SER A 105 -10.53 4.21 23.12
N LYS A 106 -10.98 5.33 22.52
CA LYS A 106 -11.08 6.67 23.15
C LYS A 106 -9.84 7.12 23.93
N ALA A 107 -8.67 6.52 23.65
CA ALA A 107 -7.43 6.75 24.38
C ALA A 107 -6.57 7.87 23.76
N TYR A 108 -7.05 8.47 22.67
CA TYR A 108 -6.31 9.42 21.84
C TYR A 108 -6.88 10.83 21.98
N ALA A 109 -6.05 11.85 21.69
CA ALA A 109 -6.50 13.24 21.68
C ALA A 109 -7.49 13.47 20.53
N GLU A 110 -8.32 14.52 20.63
CA GLU A 110 -9.33 14.84 19.59
C GLU A 110 -8.70 15.06 18.20
N GLU A 111 -7.48 15.60 18.14
CA GLU A 111 -6.75 15.81 16.89
C GLU A 111 -6.36 14.48 16.22
N ASP A 112 -5.92 13.50 17.00
CA ASP A 112 -5.60 12.16 16.53
C ASP A 112 -6.86 11.42 16.05
N GLU A 113 -7.98 11.61 16.74
CA GLU A 113 -9.26 11.01 16.36
C GLU A 113 -9.72 11.49 14.98
N ARG A 114 -9.69 12.81 14.74
CA ARG A 114 -10.03 13.39 13.42
C ARG A 114 -9.13 12.86 12.32
N TYR A 115 -7.84 12.76 12.60
CA TYR A 115 -6.87 12.21 11.66
C TYR A 115 -7.19 10.74 11.30
N PHE A 116 -7.48 9.89 12.28
CA PHE A 116 -7.84 8.50 12.03
C PHE A 116 -9.17 8.35 11.29
N GLN A 117 -10.16 9.22 11.57
CA GLN A 117 -11.42 9.27 10.84
C GLN A 117 -11.20 9.66 9.36
N GLU A 118 -10.36 10.67 9.09
CA GLU A 118 -10.02 11.07 7.73
C GLU A 118 -9.31 9.95 6.97
N MET A 119 -8.30 9.33 7.59
CA MET A 119 -7.56 8.22 6.99
C MET A 119 -8.50 7.04 6.68
N LEU A 120 -9.38 6.68 7.61
CA LEU A 120 -10.38 5.62 7.41
C LEU A 120 -11.32 5.93 6.24
N ARG A 121 -11.84 7.15 6.17
CA ARG A 121 -12.69 7.60 5.05
C ARG A 121 -11.94 7.47 3.72
N CYS A 122 -10.70 7.96 3.65
CA CYS A 122 -9.89 7.92 2.44
C CYS A 122 -9.59 6.47 2.01
N MET A 123 -9.32 5.57 2.94
CA MET A 123 -9.12 4.15 2.65
C MET A 123 -10.38 3.49 2.06
N LEU A 124 -11.56 3.77 2.62
CA LEU A 124 -12.82 3.23 2.10
C LEU A 124 -13.14 3.76 0.70
N GLU A 125 -12.88 5.05 0.46
CA GLU A 125 -13.04 5.64 -0.87
C GLU A 125 -12.03 5.06 -1.87
N PHE A 126 -10.78 4.87 -1.46
CA PHE A 126 -9.76 4.21 -2.26
C PHE A 126 -10.18 2.80 -2.66
N ARG A 127 -10.77 2.02 -1.75
CA ARG A 127 -11.30 0.68 -2.11
C ARG A 127 -12.34 0.76 -3.22
N SER A 128 -13.22 1.76 -3.17
CA SER A 128 -14.24 1.97 -4.20
C SER A 128 -13.62 2.31 -5.56
N ARG A 129 -12.56 3.12 -5.58
CA ARG A 129 -11.97 3.69 -6.81
C ARG A 129 -10.82 2.85 -7.41
N SER A 130 -10.14 2.05 -6.61
CA SER A 130 -8.98 1.24 -7.03
C SER A 130 -9.34 -0.03 -7.80
N GLY A 131 -10.60 -0.45 -7.79
CA GLY A 131 -11.02 -1.74 -8.35
C GLY A 131 -10.51 -2.95 -7.56
N MET A 132 -10.01 -2.73 -6.33
CA MET A 132 -9.61 -3.80 -5.42
C MET A 132 -10.79 -4.73 -5.13
N ARG A 133 -10.57 -6.02 -5.34
CA ARG A 133 -11.56 -7.06 -5.02
C ARG A 133 -11.33 -7.56 -3.61
N LEU A 134 -12.34 -7.41 -2.77
CA LEU A 134 -12.40 -8.01 -1.44
C LEU A 134 -13.41 -9.15 -1.46
N SER A 135 -13.16 -10.20 -0.68
CA SER A 135 -14.15 -11.26 -0.48
C SER A 135 -15.37 -10.72 0.26
N ALA A 136 -16.51 -11.42 0.15
CA ALA A 136 -17.71 -11.06 0.90
C ALA A 136 -17.46 -11.06 2.42
N ASP A 137 -16.60 -11.97 2.90
CA ASP A 137 -16.22 -12.04 4.31
C ASP A 137 -15.44 -10.81 4.76
N MET A 138 -14.46 -10.36 3.95
CA MET A 138 -13.68 -9.15 4.22
C MET A 138 -14.56 -7.89 4.22
N LEU A 139 -15.51 -7.79 3.29
CA LEU A 139 -16.48 -6.69 3.27
C LEU A 139 -17.39 -6.72 4.50
N SER A 140 -17.89 -7.91 4.86
CA SER A 140 -18.70 -8.11 6.05
C SER A 140 -17.94 -7.74 7.32
N GLN A 141 -16.63 -8.03 7.35
CA GLN A 141 -15.75 -7.69 8.46
C GLN A 141 -15.59 -6.17 8.56
N ILE A 142 -15.29 -5.47 7.45
CA ILE A 142 -15.23 -4.00 7.42
C ILE A 142 -16.55 -3.39 7.89
N MET A 143 -17.69 -3.86 7.38
CA MET A 143 -19.00 -3.33 7.74
C MET A 143 -19.34 -3.51 9.21
N ARG A 144 -19.11 -4.71 9.77
CA ARG A 144 -19.32 -4.99 11.21
C ARG A 144 -18.45 -4.08 12.07
N THR A 145 -17.22 -3.84 11.63
CA THR A 145 -16.26 -3.02 12.35
C THR A 145 -16.66 -1.54 12.27
N TYR A 146 -17.12 -1.03 11.11
CA TYR A 146 -17.58 0.35 10.95
C TYR A 146 -18.89 0.67 11.69
N SER A 147 -19.83 -0.28 11.76
CA SER A 147 -21.12 -0.09 12.48
C SER A 147 -20.97 0.07 14.00
N ILE A 148 -19.78 -0.15 14.56
CA ILE A 148 -19.50 0.06 15.98
C ILE A 148 -19.24 1.55 16.28
N ILE A 149 -18.81 2.32 15.28
CA ILE A 149 -18.44 3.74 15.45
C ILE A 149 -19.51 4.70 14.88
N ALA A 150 -20.24 4.28 13.84
CA ALA A 150 -21.31 5.09 13.20
C ALA A 150 -22.59 5.12 14.04
#